data_AF-A0A8J6KZT6-F1
#
_entry.id   AF-A0A8J6KZT6-F1
#
_cell.length_a   1.000
_cell.length_b   1.000
_cell.length_c   1.000
_cell.angle_alpha   90.00
_cell.angle_beta   90.00
_cell.angle_gamma   90.00
#
_symmetry.space_group_name_H-M   'P 1'
#
loop_
_entity.id
_entity.type
_entity.pdbx_description
1 polymer ?
#
loop_
_entity_poly.entity_id
_entity_poly.type
_entity_poly.pdbx_seq_one_letter_code
_entity_poly.pdbx_strand_id
1 'polypeptide(L)'
;MDLCTLEKNAEKKMYGCTEAFLADVKWILHNCIFYNGGNHKLTQITKVFIKICEHEMNETEVCPECYLAASQKRDNWFCEPCSNPYPLVWAKLKGFPFWPAKALRDKDGHVDTRFFGQHDRAWVPFNNCYPISKEIPFSVKKTKSIFNSAMQEMEVYVENKRRKFGVSNYSQFRTPYTPNSQYQMLLDPSNPRAGTAKTDKEEKVKLNFDMTASPKILLSKPLLSRGTGRRISLFNMTRSPTSTNSSVHMGSEVEQDLREEGPIQPLQRKRRVHGLP
;
A
#
# COMPACT_ATOMS: atom_id res chain seq x y z
N MET A 1 -25.55 -4.07 -11.28
CA MET A 1 -24.30 -4.84 -11.10
C MET A 1 -24.36 -5.59 -9.78
N ASP A 2 -23.69 -6.73 -9.70
CA ASP A 2 -23.60 -7.63 -8.54
C ASP A 2 -22.33 -8.49 -8.66
N LEU A 3 -21.96 -9.22 -7.60
CA LEU A 3 -20.71 -10.00 -7.56
C LEU A 3 -20.64 -11.13 -8.60
N CYS A 4 -21.74 -11.84 -8.83
CA CYS A 4 -21.78 -12.96 -9.78
C CYS A 4 -21.76 -12.47 -11.24
N THR A 5 -22.22 -11.25 -11.50
CA THR A 5 -22.05 -10.58 -12.79
C THR A 5 -20.62 -10.06 -12.96
N LEU A 6 -20.02 -9.46 -11.92
CA LEU A 6 -18.61 -9.03 -11.94
C LEU A 6 -17.65 -10.18 -12.28
N GLU A 7 -17.84 -11.33 -11.61
CA GLU A 7 -17.08 -12.57 -11.80
C GLU A 7 -17.15 -13.05 -13.26
N LYS A 8 -18.36 -13.24 -13.79
CA LYS A 8 -18.57 -13.68 -15.18
C LYS A 8 -18.02 -12.71 -16.23
N ASN A 9 -18.07 -11.41 -15.94
CA ASN A 9 -17.47 -10.39 -16.82
C ASN A 9 -15.92 -10.47 -16.81
N ALA A 10 -15.32 -10.78 -15.66
CA ALA A 10 -13.88 -10.99 -15.53
C ALA A 10 -13.42 -12.29 -16.22
N GLU A 11 -14.15 -13.39 -16.05
CA GLU A 11 -13.91 -14.65 -16.78
C GLU A 11 -13.96 -14.45 -18.31
N LYS A 12 -14.91 -13.64 -18.79
CA LYS A 12 -15.05 -13.22 -20.20
C LYS A 12 -14.04 -12.18 -20.66
N LYS A 13 -13.14 -11.72 -19.78
CA LYS A 13 -12.10 -10.70 -20.07
C LYS A 13 -12.68 -9.37 -20.56
N MET A 14 -13.84 -8.95 -20.03
CA MET A 14 -14.51 -7.72 -20.44
C MET A 14 -13.84 -6.43 -19.91
N TYR A 15 -12.97 -6.53 -18.89
CA TYR A 15 -12.27 -5.40 -18.30
C TYR A 15 -10.87 -5.26 -18.91
N GLY A 16 -10.61 -4.18 -19.64
CA GLY A 16 -9.31 -3.89 -20.25
C GLY A 16 -8.28 -3.23 -19.31
N CYS A 17 -8.72 -2.69 -18.18
CA CYS A 17 -7.91 -2.07 -17.13
C CYS A 17 -8.60 -2.19 -15.77
N THR A 18 -7.91 -1.87 -14.68
CA THR A 18 -8.49 -1.98 -13.33
C THR A 18 -9.56 -0.92 -13.05
N GLU A 19 -9.49 0.26 -13.67
CA GLU A 19 -10.52 1.30 -13.53
C GLU A 19 -11.87 0.87 -14.13
N ALA A 20 -11.85 0.10 -15.22
CA ALA A 20 -13.07 -0.45 -15.83
C ALA A 20 -13.77 -1.43 -14.88
N PHE A 21 -13.00 -2.27 -14.18
CA PHE A 21 -13.53 -3.12 -13.11
C PHE A 21 -14.06 -2.31 -11.93
N LEU A 22 -13.33 -1.26 -11.50
CA LEU A 22 -13.77 -0.37 -10.41
C LEU A 22 -15.04 0.42 -10.75
N ALA A 23 -15.30 0.74 -12.02
CA ALA A 23 -16.55 1.39 -12.44
C ALA A 23 -17.77 0.49 -12.19
N ASP A 24 -17.72 -0.78 -12.61
CA ASP A 24 -18.78 -1.76 -12.37
C ASP A 24 -18.92 -2.12 -10.87
N VAL A 25 -17.81 -2.21 -10.14
CA VAL A 25 -17.81 -2.33 -8.68
C VAL A 25 -18.54 -1.14 -8.03
N LYS A 26 -18.34 0.09 -8.52
CA LYS A 26 -19.01 1.30 -8.00
C LYS A 26 -20.51 1.34 -8.31
N TRP A 27 -20.99 0.70 -9.37
CA TRP A 27 -22.43 0.49 -9.59
C TRP A 27 -23.10 -0.33 -8.48
N ILE A 28 -22.38 -1.25 -7.82
CA ILE A 28 -22.92 -1.98 -6.65
C ILE A 28 -23.21 -1.02 -5.50
N LEU A 29 -22.30 -0.07 -5.22
CA LEU A 29 -22.52 0.96 -4.20
C LEU A 29 -23.62 1.94 -4.59
N HIS A 30 -23.66 2.41 -5.85
CA HIS A 30 -24.71 3.29 -6.35
C HIS A 30 -26.11 2.67 -6.13
N ASN A 31 -26.30 1.44 -6.61
CA ASN A 31 -27.57 0.72 -6.45
C ASN A 31 -27.89 0.48 -4.96
N CYS A 32 -26.88 0.13 -4.14
CA CYS A 32 -27.09 -0.08 -2.71
C CYS A 32 -27.53 1.21 -1.98
N ILE A 33 -26.97 2.38 -2.34
CA ILE A 33 -27.42 3.68 -1.84
C ILE A 33 -28.84 3.98 -2.30
N PHE A 34 -29.16 3.77 -3.59
CA PHE A 34 -30.47 4.08 -4.16
C PHE A 34 -31.60 3.25 -3.52
N TYR A 35 -31.44 1.94 -3.42
CA TYR A 35 -32.49 1.05 -2.89
C TYR A 35 -32.62 1.04 -1.36
N ASN A 36 -31.54 1.33 -0.61
CA ASN A 36 -31.53 1.18 0.85
C ASN A 36 -31.37 2.51 1.61
N GLY A 37 -30.93 3.58 0.95
CA GLY A 37 -30.51 4.83 1.58
C GLY A 37 -29.06 4.82 2.06
N GLY A 38 -28.39 5.98 1.97
CA GLY A 38 -26.94 6.13 2.20
C GLY A 38 -26.41 5.71 3.58
N ASN A 39 -27.29 5.59 4.57
CA ASN A 39 -26.98 5.25 5.97
C ASN A 39 -27.29 3.78 6.33
N HIS A 40 -27.91 2.99 5.46
CA HIS A 40 -28.32 1.63 5.78
C HIS A 40 -27.12 0.69 6.01
N LYS A 41 -27.32 -0.35 6.83
CA LYS A 41 -26.24 -1.30 7.21
C LYS A 41 -25.61 -1.98 6.00
N LEU A 42 -26.41 -2.39 5.01
CA LEU A 42 -25.90 -2.95 3.76
C LEU A 42 -25.01 -1.95 3.03
N THR A 43 -25.42 -0.68 2.95
CA THR A 43 -24.66 0.39 2.30
C THR A 43 -23.32 0.66 2.97
N GLN A 44 -23.22 0.56 4.31
CA GLN A 44 -21.92 0.66 4.99
C GLN A 44 -21.03 -0.56 4.71
N ILE A 45 -21.59 -1.76 4.63
CA ILE A 45 -20.86 -2.98 4.21
C ILE A 45 -20.37 -2.82 2.76
N THR A 46 -21.21 -2.32 1.85
CA THR A 46 -20.80 -2.06 0.46
C THR A 46 -19.68 -1.02 0.38
N LYS A 47 -19.71 0.06 1.17
CA LYS A 47 -18.59 1.03 1.23
C LYS A 47 -17.27 0.39 1.68
N VAL A 48 -17.30 -0.60 2.57
CA VAL A 48 -16.10 -1.36 2.94
C VAL A 48 -15.65 -2.26 1.78
N PHE A 49 -16.58 -2.91 1.08
CA PHE A 49 -16.29 -3.71 -0.12
C PHE A 49 -15.63 -2.88 -1.24
N ILE A 50 -16.13 -1.67 -1.55
CA ILE A 50 -15.50 -0.78 -2.55
C ILE A 50 -14.04 -0.49 -2.16
N LYS A 51 -13.77 -0.17 -0.88
CA LYS A 51 -12.41 0.10 -0.39
C LYS A 51 -11.48 -1.10 -0.48
N ILE A 52 -12.00 -2.32 -0.37
CA ILE A 52 -11.21 -3.54 -0.60
C ILE A 52 -10.85 -3.62 -2.09
N CYS A 53 -11.82 -3.49 -3.00
CA CYS A 53 -11.52 -3.50 -4.44
C CYS A 53 -10.54 -2.38 -4.85
N GLU A 54 -10.70 -1.15 -4.34
CA GLU A 54 -9.77 -0.05 -4.60
C GLU A 54 -8.35 -0.34 -4.07
N HIS A 55 -8.21 -1.11 -2.98
CA HIS A 55 -6.91 -1.57 -2.49
C HIS A 55 -6.29 -2.65 -3.38
N GLU A 56 -7.03 -3.73 -3.69
CA GLU A 56 -6.56 -4.84 -4.53
C GLU A 56 -6.14 -4.38 -5.94
N MET A 57 -6.90 -3.44 -6.52
CA MET A 57 -6.56 -2.84 -7.81
C MET A 57 -5.31 -1.96 -7.71
N ASN A 58 -5.16 -1.13 -6.67
CA ASN A 58 -3.90 -0.40 -6.45
C ASN A 58 -2.71 -1.36 -6.24
N GLU A 59 -2.86 -2.49 -5.55
CA GLU A 59 -1.77 -3.47 -5.42
C GLU A 59 -1.39 -4.08 -6.77
N THR A 60 -2.38 -4.31 -7.64
CA THR A 60 -2.19 -4.78 -9.02
C THR A 60 -1.43 -3.74 -9.86
N GLU A 61 -1.86 -2.48 -9.86
CA GLU A 61 -1.22 -1.37 -10.59
C GLU A 61 0.18 -1.01 -10.04
N VAL A 62 0.46 -1.28 -8.76
CA VAL A 62 1.81 -1.15 -8.19
C VAL A 62 2.75 -2.20 -8.80
N CYS A 63 2.30 -3.45 -8.89
CA CYS A 63 3.09 -4.53 -9.46
C CYS A 63 2.26 -5.82 -9.65
N PRO A 64 1.92 -6.22 -10.89
CA PRO A 64 1.17 -7.46 -11.10
C PRO A 64 1.98 -8.72 -10.74
N GLU A 65 3.31 -8.70 -10.87
CA GLU A 65 4.18 -9.79 -10.42
C GLU A 65 4.13 -9.98 -8.89
N CYS A 66 4.30 -8.90 -8.10
CA CYS A 66 4.23 -8.97 -6.64
C CYS A 66 2.81 -9.24 -6.15
N TYR A 67 1.77 -8.73 -6.82
CA TYR A 67 0.39 -9.04 -6.48
C TYR A 67 0.09 -10.53 -6.68
N LEU A 68 0.51 -11.11 -7.80
CA LEU A 68 0.36 -12.54 -8.07
C LEU A 68 1.11 -13.41 -7.04
N ALA A 69 2.36 -13.07 -6.75
CA ALA A 69 3.18 -13.77 -5.77
C ALA A 69 2.58 -13.70 -4.35
N ALA A 70 2.13 -12.51 -3.93
CA ALA A 70 1.46 -12.30 -2.63
C ALA A 70 0.09 -13.01 -2.52
N SER A 71 -0.60 -13.19 -3.65
CA SER A 71 -1.90 -13.86 -3.72
C SER A 71 -1.76 -15.39 -3.68
N GLN A 72 -0.78 -15.94 -4.41
CA GLN A 72 -0.52 -17.38 -4.48
C GLN A 72 0.25 -17.91 -3.26
N LYS A 73 0.99 -17.06 -2.54
CA LYS A 73 1.69 -17.38 -1.27
C LYS A 73 2.57 -18.63 -1.33
N ARG A 74 3.33 -18.79 -2.43
CA ARG A 74 4.37 -19.82 -2.53
C ARG A 74 5.45 -19.62 -1.48
N ASP A 75 6.18 -20.68 -1.16
CA ASP A 75 7.34 -20.60 -0.27
C ASP A 75 8.35 -19.59 -0.80
N ASN A 76 8.80 -18.68 0.07
CA ASN A 76 9.70 -17.58 -0.27
C ASN A 76 9.21 -16.66 -1.41
N TRP A 77 7.90 -16.49 -1.62
CA TRP A 77 7.34 -15.60 -2.66
C TRP A 77 7.93 -14.17 -2.63
N PHE A 78 8.25 -13.64 -1.44
CA PHE A 78 8.85 -12.30 -1.33
C PHE A 78 10.34 -12.28 -1.71
N CYS A 79 10.99 -13.44 -1.81
CA CYS A 79 12.34 -13.59 -2.35
C CYS A 79 12.37 -13.65 -3.89
N GLU A 80 11.23 -13.68 -4.58
CA GLU A 80 11.18 -13.69 -6.05
C GLU A 80 11.46 -12.27 -6.62
N PRO A 81 12.41 -12.12 -7.56
CA PRO A 81 12.72 -10.85 -8.20
C PRO A 81 11.89 -10.64 -9.46
N CYS A 82 11.02 -9.62 -9.41
CA CYS A 82 10.28 -9.08 -10.55
C CYS A 82 11.18 -8.81 -11.76
N SER A 83 10.61 -8.88 -12.96
CA SER A 83 11.32 -8.69 -14.22
C SER A 83 11.92 -7.28 -14.39
N ASN A 84 11.33 -6.28 -13.75
CA ASN A 84 12.02 -5.04 -13.36
C ASN A 84 12.24 -5.06 -11.83
N PRO A 85 13.47 -5.33 -11.32
CA PRO A 85 13.68 -5.65 -9.91
C PRO A 85 13.92 -4.41 -9.04
N TYR A 86 12.96 -4.12 -8.14
CA TYR A 86 12.99 -3.00 -7.21
C TYR A 86 14.34 -2.71 -6.53
N PRO A 87 14.70 -1.42 -6.34
CA PRO A 87 15.79 -1.03 -5.47
C PRO A 87 15.52 -1.49 -4.02
N LEU A 88 16.54 -2.04 -3.39
CA LEU A 88 16.52 -2.37 -1.96
C LEU A 88 16.94 -1.16 -1.13
N VAL A 89 16.24 -0.90 -0.04
CA VAL A 89 16.50 0.25 0.84
C VAL A 89 16.52 -0.15 2.31
N TRP A 90 17.36 0.53 3.07
CA TRP A 90 17.14 0.74 4.50
C TRP A 90 16.11 1.87 4.65
N ALA A 91 14.88 1.53 5.01
CA ALA A 91 13.81 2.51 5.24
C ALA A 91 13.49 2.63 6.73
N LYS A 92 13.10 3.83 7.19
CA LYS A 92 12.79 4.10 8.61
C LYS A 92 11.48 4.84 8.81
N LEU A 93 10.58 4.24 9.59
CA LEU A 93 9.37 4.88 10.10
C LEU A 93 9.63 5.58 11.45
N LYS A 94 8.79 6.59 11.78
CA LYS A 94 8.86 7.32 13.05
C LYS A 94 8.55 6.36 14.21
N GLY A 95 9.48 6.25 15.16
CA GLY A 95 9.39 5.33 16.31
C GLY A 95 10.01 3.95 16.08
N PHE A 96 10.38 3.61 14.84
CA PHE A 96 10.96 2.32 14.47
C PHE A 96 12.47 2.44 14.16
N PRO A 97 13.23 1.32 14.22
CA PRO A 97 14.58 1.27 13.64
C PRO A 97 14.54 1.38 12.11
N PHE A 98 15.70 1.43 11.47
CA PHE A 98 15.78 1.13 10.03
C PHE A 98 15.48 -0.35 9.81
N TRP A 99 14.82 -0.66 8.69
CA TRP A 99 14.45 -2.01 8.30
C TRP A 99 14.70 -2.23 6.80
N PRO A 100 15.09 -3.42 6.35
CA PRO A 100 15.24 -3.70 4.93
C PRO A 100 13.87 -3.71 4.22
N ALA A 101 13.79 -3.09 3.05
CA ALA A 101 12.58 -3.03 2.22
C ALA A 101 12.88 -3.01 0.72
N LYS A 102 11.87 -3.35 -0.09
CA LYS A 102 11.80 -3.03 -1.51
C LYS A 102 11.17 -1.65 -1.68
N ALA A 103 11.80 -0.77 -2.45
CA ALA A 103 11.23 0.51 -2.90
C ALA A 103 10.40 0.27 -4.16
N LEU A 104 9.07 0.31 -4.06
CA LEU A 104 8.16 -0.08 -5.16
C LEU A 104 7.91 1.05 -6.16
N ARG A 105 7.64 2.26 -5.67
CA ARG A 105 7.43 3.47 -6.48
C ARG A 105 7.70 4.73 -5.65
N ASP A 106 8.04 5.81 -6.33
CA ASP A 106 8.23 7.14 -5.73
C ASP A 106 7.00 8.02 -5.96
N LYS A 107 6.59 8.80 -4.95
CA LYS A 107 5.52 9.80 -5.06
C LYS A 107 5.67 10.87 -3.98
N ASP A 108 5.49 12.14 -4.34
CA ASP A 108 5.35 13.29 -3.43
C ASP A 108 6.40 13.34 -2.29
N GLY A 109 7.67 13.09 -2.61
CA GLY A 109 8.78 13.09 -1.63
C GLY A 109 8.92 11.81 -0.78
N HIS A 110 8.14 10.77 -1.08
CA HIS A 110 8.05 9.52 -0.34
C HIS A 110 8.24 8.30 -1.24
N VAL A 111 8.80 7.23 -0.68
CA VAL A 111 8.91 5.91 -1.29
C VAL A 111 7.77 5.02 -0.78
N ASP A 112 7.06 4.33 -1.67
CA ASP A 112 6.15 3.23 -1.34
C ASP A 112 7.00 1.99 -1.01
N THR A 113 7.20 1.70 0.27
CA THR A 113 8.12 0.64 0.73
C THR A 113 7.36 -0.62 1.16
N ARG A 114 7.89 -1.80 0.80
CA ARG A 114 7.44 -3.10 1.34
C ARG A 114 8.56 -3.79 2.09
N PHE A 115 8.38 -4.02 3.39
CA PHE A 115 9.43 -4.51 4.28
C PHE A 115 9.64 -6.03 4.20
N PHE A 116 10.87 -6.49 4.40
CA PHE A 116 11.15 -7.92 4.55
C PHE A 116 10.71 -8.43 5.94
N GLY A 117 10.36 -9.72 6.02
CA GLY A 117 9.97 -10.43 7.23
C GLY A 117 8.49 -10.32 7.63
N GLN A 118 7.83 -9.17 7.46
CA GLN A 118 6.39 -8.99 7.72
C GLN A 118 5.58 -8.55 6.49
N HIS A 119 6.24 -8.15 5.40
CA HIS A 119 5.65 -7.80 4.10
C HIS A 119 4.62 -6.66 4.13
N ASP A 120 4.66 -5.88 5.22
CA ASP A 120 3.87 -4.68 5.43
C ASP A 120 4.33 -3.53 4.54
N ARG A 121 3.41 -2.57 4.33
CA ARG A 121 3.55 -1.46 3.37
C ARG A 121 3.48 -0.12 4.09
N ALA A 122 4.41 0.78 3.77
CA ALA A 122 4.34 2.16 4.24
C ALA A 122 5.00 3.15 3.27
N TRP A 123 4.45 4.36 3.22
CA TRP A 123 5.11 5.51 2.61
C TRP A 123 6.19 6.06 3.55
N VAL A 124 7.43 6.15 3.07
CA VAL A 124 8.59 6.59 3.86
C VAL A 124 9.25 7.80 3.16
N PRO A 125 9.45 8.95 3.83
CA PRO A 125 10.09 10.12 3.23
C PRO A 125 11.49 9.79 2.70
N PHE A 126 11.90 10.37 1.57
CA PHE A 126 13.22 10.11 0.96
C PHE A 126 14.39 10.27 1.95
N ASN A 127 14.33 11.28 2.83
CA ASN A 127 15.37 11.55 3.85
C ASN A 127 15.48 10.45 4.94
N ASN A 128 14.51 9.54 5.02
CA ASN A 128 14.51 8.37 5.91
C ASN A 128 14.80 7.06 5.16
N CYS A 129 15.22 7.14 3.90
CA CYS A 129 15.64 6.01 3.07
C CYS A 129 17.12 6.13 2.69
N TYR A 130 17.83 5.00 2.74
CA TYR A 130 19.15 4.83 2.12
C TYR A 130 19.12 3.60 1.22
N PRO A 131 19.72 3.60 0.01
CA PRO A 131 19.91 2.37 -0.77
C PRO A 131 20.72 1.34 0.02
N ILE A 132 20.45 0.05 -0.18
CA ILE A 132 20.97 -1.01 0.70
C ILE A 132 22.51 -1.04 0.74
N SER A 133 23.06 -0.97 1.94
CA SER A 133 24.50 -1.06 2.25
C SER A 133 24.79 -2.31 3.07
N LYS A 134 26.01 -2.86 2.97
CA LYS A 134 26.45 -4.01 3.80
C LYS A 134 26.43 -3.66 5.29
N GLU A 135 26.79 -2.43 5.64
CA GLU A 135 26.67 -1.92 7.00
C GLU A 135 25.23 -1.52 7.33
N ILE A 136 24.78 -1.88 8.53
CA ILE A 136 23.44 -1.63 9.06
C ILE A 136 23.41 -0.23 9.71
N PRO A 137 22.48 0.68 9.35
CA PRO A 137 22.51 2.08 9.82
C PRO A 137 22.16 2.31 11.31
N PHE A 138 22.05 1.26 12.12
CA PHE A 138 21.79 1.31 13.56
C PHE A 138 22.34 0.07 14.30
N SER A 139 22.53 0.16 15.63
CA SER A 139 22.92 -1.00 16.45
C SER A 139 21.72 -1.91 16.75
N VAL A 140 21.79 -3.19 16.36
CA VAL A 140 20.73 -4.20 16.58
C VAL A 140 20.66 -4.65 18.05
N LYS A 141 20.10 -3.80 18.92
CA LYS A 141 20.11 -3.99 20.39
C LYS A 141 18.88 -4.67 21.01
N LYS A 142 17.69 -4.67 20.36
CA LYS A 142 16.42 -5.10 21.00
C LYS A 142 15.52 -6.06 20.21
N THR A 143 15.84 -6.42 18.96
CA THR A 143 14.90 -7.14 18.07
C THR A 143 15.60 -8.23 17.22
N LYS A 144 16.61 -8.91 17.77
CA LYS A 144 17.53 -9.77 17.00
C LYS A 144 16.84 -10.83 16.13
N SER A 145 15.91 -11.64 16.65
CA SER A 145 15.32 -12.76 15.88
C SER A 145 14.51 -12.29 14.66
N ILE A 146 13.58 -11.37 14.85
CA ILE A 146 12.69 -10.87 13.77
C ILE A 146 13.51 -10.09 12.73
N PHE A 147 14.48 -9.27 13.18
CA PHE A 147 15.37 -8.54 12.28
C PHE A 147 16.28 -9.48 11.49
N ASN A 148 16.87 -10.50 12.13
CA ASN A 148 17.71 -11.48 11.44
C ASN A 148 16.90 -12.28 10.41
N SER A 149 15.64 -12.60 10.68
CA SER A 149 14.73 -13.25 9.71
C SER A 149 14.48 -12.37 8.49
N ALA A 150 14.19 -11.08 8.69
CA ALA A 150 14.04 -10.11 7.60
C ALA A 150 15.34 -9.92 6.78
N MET A 151 16.50 -9.95 7.44
CA MET A 151 17.81 -9.90 6.78
C MET A 151 18.08 -11.15 5.96
N GLN A 152 17.81 -12.35 6.50
CA GLN A 152 17.97 -13.62 5.79
C GLN A 152 17.06 -13.69 4.56
N GLU A 153 15.81 -13.23 4.66
CA GLU A 153 14.89 -13.13 3.51
C GLU A 153 15.43 -12.16 2.44
N MET A 154 15.96 -11.00 2.85
CA MET A 154 16.60 -10.05 1.94
C MET A 154 17.86 -10.63 1.28
N GLU A 155 18.66 -11.42 2.00
CA GLU A 155 19.87 -12.08 1.45
C GLU A 155 19.50 -13.14 0.39
N VAL A 156 18.45 -13.93 0.64
CA VAL A 156 17.90 -14.87 -0.37
C VAL A 156 17.34 -14.11 -1.58
N TYR A 157 16.66 -12.97 -1.37
CA TYR A 157 16.23 -12.10 -2.48
C TYR A 157 17.43 -11.54 -3.28
N VAL A 158 18.50 -11.09 -2.62
CA VAL A 158 19.71 -10.58 -3.28
C VAL A 158 20.39 -11.66 -4.12
N GLU A 159 20.48 -12.89 -3.63
CA GLU A 159 21.04 -14.00 -4.40
C GLU A 159 20.12 -14.41 -5.56
N ASN A 160 18.80 -14.41 -5.37
CA ASN A 160 17.86 -14.60 -6.48
C ASN A 160 17.96 -13.49 -7.54
N LYS A 161 18.13 -12.23 -7.13
CA LYS A 161 18.33 -11.07 -8.03
C LYS A 161 19.64 -11.20 -8.81
N ARG A 162 20.74 -11.57 -8.14
CA ARG A 162 22.03 -11.89 -8.77
C ARG A 162 21.93 -13.06 -9.75
N ARG A 163 21.22 -14.13 -9.38
CA ARG A 163 20.99 -15.31 -10.23
C ARG A 163 20.12 -15.03 -11.46
N LYS A 164 19.19 -14.07 -11.40
CA LYS A 164 18.34 -13.67 -12.54
C LYS A 164 19.01 -12.63 -13.46
N PHE A 165 19.74 -11.66 -12.91
CA PHE A 165 20.25 -10.49 -13.66
C PHE A 165 21.79 -10.35 -13.70
N GLY A 166 22.54 -11.26 -13.08
CA GLY A 166 24.00 -11.20 -12.94
C GLY A 166 24.51 -10.22 -11.88
N VAL A 167 23.72 -9.20 -11.51
CA VAL A 167 24.15 -8.09 -10.63
C VAL A 167 23.19 -7.86 -9.46
N SER A 168 23.73 -7.34 -8.36
CA SER A 168 22.97 -6.73 -7.25
C SER A 168 23.96 -5.98 -6.36
N ASN A 169 24.19 -4.69 -6.65
CA ASN A 169 25.26 -3.91 -6.02
C ASN A 169 24.83 -3.32 -4.68
N TYR A 170 25.64 -3.50 -3.64
CA TYR A 170 25.48 -2.77 -2.38
C TYR A 170 26.04 -1.35 -2.51
N SER A 171 25.33 -0.39 -1.94
CA SER A 171 25.68 1.02 -1.92
C SER A 171 26.62 1.34 -0.74
N GLN A 172 27.28 2.50 -0.80
CA GLN A 172 28.09 3.00 0.32
C GLN A 172 27.19 3.29 1.54
N PHE A 173 27.77 3.21 2.74
CA PHE A 173 27.01 3.41 3.98
C PHE A 173 26.35 4.78 4.02
N ARG A 174 25.03 4.81 4.26
CA ARG A 174 24.20 6.03 4.34
C ARG A 174 24.24 6.92 3.09
N THR A 175 24.48 6.34 1.91
CA THR A 175 24.18 7.01 0.63
C THR A 175 22.72 7.50 0.67
N PRO A 176 22.41 8.77 0.35
CA PRO A 176 21.03 9.25 0.30
C PRO A 176 20.20 8.49 -0.74
N TYR A 177 18.91 8.25 -0.45
CA TYR A 177 18.00 7.73 -1.48
C TYR A 177 17.81 8.73 -2.61
N THR A 178 17.79 8.23 -3.84
CA THR A 178 17.60 9.00 -5.06
C THR A 178 16.54 8.30 -5.92
N PRO A 179 15.43 8.96 -6.28
CA PRO A 179 14.41 8.40 -7.15
C PRO A 179 14.97 7.86 -8.47
N ASN A 180 14.39 6.78 -8.98
CA ASN A 180 14.80 6.08 -10.20
C ASN A 180 16.28 5.58 -10.24
N SER A 181 17.01 5.60 -9.11
CA SER A 181 18.44 5.27 -9.08
C SER A 181 18.75 3.81 -9.45
N GLN A 182 19.48 3.65 -10.55
CA GLN A 182 19.83 2.34 -11.13
C GLN A 182 21.12 1.73 -10.56
N TYR A 183 21.73 2.33 -9.53
CA TYR A 183 23.06 1.92 -9.01
C TYR A 183 23.17 0.41 -8.70
N GLN A 184 22.11 -0.18 -8.14
CA GLN A 184 22.06 -1.60 -7.78
C GLN A 184 22.05 -2.55 -8.98
N MET A 185 21.73 -2.02 -10.17
CA MET A 185 21.62 -2.74 -11.46
C MET A 185 22.76 -2.40 -12.43
N LEU A 186 23.72 -1.54 -12.06
CA LEU A 186 24.90 -1.26 -12.89
C LEU A 186 25.75 -2.52 -13.10
N LEU A 187 26.29 -2.68 -14.32
CA LEU A 187 27.23 -3.76 -14.63
C LEU A 187 28.60 -3.54 -13.98
N ASP A 188 29.04 -2.28 -13.89
CA ASP A 188 30.21 -1.84 -13.13
C ASP A 188 29.84 -0.60 -12.29
N PRO A 189 29.81 -0.70 -10.94
CA PRO A 189 29.59 0.45 -10.06
C PRO A 189 30.64 1.57 -10.21
N SER A 190 31.84 1.24 -10.69
CA SER A 190 32.95 2.17 -10.90
C SER A 190 32.85 2.92 -12.24
N ASN A 191 32.09 2.36 -13.19
CA ASN A 191 31.86 2.94 -14.51
C ASN A 191 30.37 2.93 -14.87
N PRO A 192 29.58 3.93 -14.41
CA PRO A 192 28.16 4.05 -14.74
C PRO A 192 27.86 4.13 -16.24
N ARG A 193 28.86 4.44 -17.10
CA ARG A 193 28.70 4.43 -18.57
C ARG A 193 28.68 3.03 -19.18
N ALA A 194 29.07 1.99 -18.42
CA ALA A 194 28.89 0.59 -18.82
C ALA A 194 27.41 0.16 -18.88
N GLY A 195 26.51 0.96 -18.29
CA GLY A 195 25.08 0.72 -18.28
C GLY A 195 24.62 -0.30 -17.23
N THR A 196 23.34 -0.66 -17.31
CA THR A 196 22.69 -1.60 -16.40
C THR A 196 22.61 -3.01 -16.99
N ALA A 197 22.48 -4.01 -16.13
CA ALA A 197 22.04 -5.33 -16.55
C ALA A 197 20.66 -5.26 -17.22
N LYS A 198 20.46 -6.12 -18.22
CA LYS A 198 19.21 -6.19 -18.99
C LYS A 198 18.11 -6.76 -18.10
N THR A 199 17.07 -5.98 -17.87
CA THR A 199 15.78 -6.46 -17.35
C THR A 199 15.07 -7.31 -18.41
N ASP A 200 14.12 -8.16 -18.00
CA ASP A 200 13.26 -8.81 -18.98
C ASP A 200 12.32 -7.77 -19.59
N LYS A 201 12.15 -7.79 -20.91
CA LYS A 201 11.12 -6.97 -21.58
C LYS A 201 9.73 -7.43 -21.14
N GLU A 202 8.86 -6.46 -20.84
CA GLU A 202 7.48 -6.65 -20.39
C GLU A 202 6.68 -7.59 -21.32
N GLU A 203 6.87 -7.48 -22.65
CA GLU A 203 6.33 -8.38 -23.69
C GLU A 203 6.57 -9.89 -23.44
N LYS A 204 7.58 -10.27 -22.65
CA LYS A 204 7.91 -11.68 -22.35
C LYS A 204 7.47 -12.13 -20.96
N VAL A 205 6.92 -11.27 -20.12
CA VAL A 205 6.52 -11.59 -18.74
C VAL A 205 5.22 -12.39 -18.73
N LYS A 206 5.32 -13.69 -19.03
CA LYS A 206 4.20 -14.64 -18.91
C LYS A 206 3.88 -14.90 -17.44
N LEU A 207 2.93 -14.12 -16.90
CA LEU A 207 2.33 -14.31 -15.58
C LEU A 207 1.57 -15.64 -15.54
N ASN A 208 2.26 -16.72 -15.16
CA ASN A 208 1.69 -18.06 -15.09
C ASN A 208 0.78 -18.20 -13.85
N PHE A 209 -0.54 -18.07 -14.07
CA PHE A 209 -1.55 -18.35 -13.06
C PHE A 209 -1.64 -19.85 -12.78
N ASP A 210 -1.43 -20.23 -11.52
CA ASP A 210 -1.82 -21.53 -11.00
C ASP A 210 -3.22 -21.39 -10.38
N MET A 211 -4.24 -21.89 -11.08
CA MET A 211 -5.62 -21.80 -10.60
C MET A 211 -5.88 -22.63 -9.33
N THR A 212 -5.02 -23.61 -9.01
CA THR A 212 -5.16 -24.44 -7.81
C THR A 212 -4.76 -23.70 -6.53
N ALA A 213 -3.89 -22.69 -6.65
CA ALA A 213 -3.38 -21.87 -5.54
C ALA A 213 -4.34 -20.76 -5.06
N SER A 214 -5.53 -20.64 -5.65
CA SER A 214 -6.51 -19.59 -5.34
C SER A 214 -6.94 -19.61 -3.86
N PRO A 215 -6.78 -18.51 -3.09
CA PRO A 215 -7.22 -18.44 -1.70
C PRO A 215 -8.74 -18.64 -1.58
N LYS A 216 -9.17 -19.80 -1.07
CA LYS A 216 -10.58 -20.10 -0.82
C LYS A 216 -11.11 -19.23 0.31
N ILE A 217 -11.72 -18.09 -0.03
CA ILE A 217 -12.42 -17.22 0.93
C ILE A 217 -13.60 -18.02 1.49
N LEU A 218 -13.45 -18.51 2.73
CA LEU A 218 -14.44 -19.34 3.38
C LEU A 218 -15.63 -18.48 3.86
N LEU A 219 -16.59 -18.21 2.96
CA LEU A 219 -17.89 -17.68 3.38
C LEU A 219 -18.56 -18.69 4.32
N SER A 220 -18.63 -18.32 5.60
CA SER A 220 -19.36 -19.08 6.61
C SER A 220 -20.86 -19.07 6.27
N LYS A 221 -21.44 -20.27 6.15
CA LYS A 221 -22.86 -20.44 5.82
C LYS A 221 -23.75 -19.79 6.90
N PRO A 222 -24.88 -19.16 6.53
CA PRO A 222 -25.83 -18.65 7.51
C PRO A 222 -26.52 -19.80 8.24
N LEU A 223 -26.27 -19.95 9.55
CA LEU A 223 -27.01 -20.89 10.39
C LEU A 223 -28.29 -20.23 10.91
N LEU A 224 -29.44 -20.73 10.44
CA LEU A 224 -30.73 -20.58 11.12
C LEU A 224 -31.06 -21.90 11.84
N SER A 225 -30.78 -21.98 13.15
CA SER A 225 -31.50 -22.92 14.04
C SER A 225 -31.36 -22.55 15.53
N ARG A 226 -32.29 -23.04 16.34
CA ARG A 226 -32.34 -22.89 17.81
C ARG A 226 -31.45 -23.97 18.46
N GLY A 227 -30.71 -23.62 19.52
CA GLY A 227 -29.98 -24.63 20.31
C GLY A 227 -29.15 -24.06 21.46
N THR A 228 -29.57 -24.38 22.68
CA THR A 228 -28.94 -24.03 23.97
C THR A 228 -27.44 -24.33 24.11
N GLY A 229 -26.66 -23.30 24.43
CA GLY A 229 -25.66 -23.31 25.52
C GLY A 229 -24.50 -24.32 25.49
N ARG A 230 -23.35 -23.91 24.95
CA ARG A 230 -22.02 -24.38 25.41
C ARG A 230 -20.97 -23.29 25.20
N ARG A 231 -20.08 -23.05 26.18
CA ARG A 231 -18.89 -22.21 26.00
C ARG A 231 -17.92 -22.90 25.05
N ILE A 232 -17.34 -22.14 24.11
CA ILE A 232 -16.21 -22.57 23.26
C ILE A 232 -15.12 -21.50 23.36
N SER A 233 -13.85 -21.92 23.33
CA SER A 233 -12.68 -21.06 23.54
C SER A 233 -12.47 -20.07 22.40
N LEU A 234 -12.01 -18.85 22.74
CA LEU A 234 -11.75 -17.77 21.79
C LEU A 234 -10.26 -17.70 21.43
N PHE A 235 -9.81 -18.55 20.51
CA PHE A 235 -8.47 -18.44 19.91
C PHE A 235 -8.52 -18.63 18.38
N ASN A 236 -7.57 -18.00 17.70
CA ASN A 236 -7.30 -18.10 16.25
C ASN A 236 -8.41 -17.62 15.31
N MET A 237 -8.75 -16.32 15.39
CA MET A 237 -9.04 -15.56 14.17
C MET A 237 -7.72 -14.98 13.62
N THR A 238 -7.41 -15.28 12.35
CA THR A 238 -6.34 -14.61 11.60
C THR A 238 -6.73 -13.15 11.35
N ARG A 239 -6.20 -12.24 12.18
CA ARG A 239 -6.30 -10.79 11.91
C ARG A 239 -5.52 -10.44 10.66
N SER A 240 -6.21 -9.95 9.63
CA SER A 240 -5.60 -9.04 8.66
C SER A 240 -5.02 -7.84 9.42
N PRO A 241 -3.80 -7.37 9.11
CA PRO A 241 -3.20 -6.23 9.81
C PRO A 241 -3.94 -4.94 9.42
N THR A 242 -4.89 -4.53 10.26
CA THR A 242 -5.56 -3.23 10.16
C THR A 242 -4.53 -2.12 10.38
N SER A 243 -4.14 -1.42 9.32
CA SER A 243 -3.31 -0.22 9.40
C SER A 243 -3.98 0.81 10.31
N THR A 244 -3.33 1.17 11.42
CA THR A 244 -3.79 2.23 12.33
C THR A 244 -3.03 3.52 12.09
N ASN A 245 -3.78 4.56 11.71
CA ASN A 245 -3.43 5.98 11.64
C ASN A 245 -2.43 6.42 10.56
N SER A 246 -2.95 7.13 9.55
CA SER A 246 -2.28 8.31 8.95
C SER A 246 -3.27 9.18 8.15
N SER A 247 -4.44 9.51 8.73
CA SER A 247 -5.31 10.57 8.20
C SER A 247 -4.78 11.94 8.59
N VAL A 248 -3.81 12.47 7.83
CA VAL A 248 -3.42 13.88 7.91
C VAL A 248 -4.26 14.66 6.90
N HIS A 249 -5.30 15.35 7.37
CA HIS A 249 -5.98 16.35 6.55
C HIS A 249 -5.03 17.55 6.41
N MET A 250 -4.44 17.72 5.22
CA MET A 250 -3.97 19.04 4.80
C MET A 250 -5.17 19.80 4.26
N GLY A 251 -5.80 20.58 5.14
CA GLY A 251 -6.73 21.63 4.70
C GLY A 251 -5.93 22.72 4.01
N SER A 252 -6.34 23.11 2.80
CA SER A 252 -5.86 24.31 2.14
C SER A 252 -6.90 25.40 2.32
N GLU A 253 -6.76 26.18 3.40
CA GLU A 253 -7.41 27.48 3.46
C GLU A 253 -6.79 28.38 2.38
N VAL A 254 -7.62 28.84 1.45
CA VAL A 254 -7.28 29.91 0.51
C VAL A 254 -8.37 30.96 0.65
N GLU A 255 -8.15 31.91 1.55
CA GLU A 255 -8.91 33.16 1.54
C GLU A 255 -8.48 33.99 0.32
N GLN A 256 -9.44 34.37 -0.51
CA GLN A 256 -9.34 35.52 -1.40
C GLN A 256 -10.69 36.23 -1.43
N ASP A 257 -10.99 36.93 -0.34
CA ASP A 257 -12.09 37.89 -0.32
C ASP A 257 -11.59 39.24 -0.87
N LEU A 258 -12.26 39.77 -1.90
CA LEU A 258 -11.83 40.99 -2.59
C LEU A 258 -13.01 41.73 -3.22
N ARG A 259 -13.84 42.37 -2.38
CA ARG A 259 -14.73 43.48 -2.77
C ARG A 259 -14.82 44.53 -1.66
N GLU A 260 -14.37 45.74 -1.94
CA GLU A 260 -14.69 46.93 -1.15
C GLU A 260 -16.16 47.35 -1.36
N GLU A 261 -16.77 47.96 -0.34
CA GLU A 261 -17.76 49.05 -0.45
C GLU A 261 -17.87 49.77 0.92
N GLY A 262 -18.30 51.04 0.92
CA GLY A 262 -17.95 52.01 1.97
C GLY A 262 -18.71 51.96 3.33
N PRO A 263 -18.16 52.55 4.42
CA PRO A 263 -18.75 52.50 5.77
C PRO A 263 -19.53 53.77 6.18
N ILE A 264 -20.81 53.65 6.59
CA ILE A 264 -21.57 54.76 7.24
C ILE A 264 -22.40 54.28 8.45
N GLN A 265 -21.96 54.71 9.65
CA GLN A 265 -22.67 55.06 10.89
C GLN A 265 -23.88 54.23 11.42
N PRO A 266 -23.85 53.74 12.68
CA PRO A 266 -25.05 53.29 13.41
C PRO A 266 -25.81 54.46 14.06
N LEU A 267 -27.14 54.48 13.94
CA LEU A 267 -28.00 55.56 14.45
C LEU A 267 -28.28 55.42 15.97
N GLN A 268 -28.08 56.49 16.75
CA GLN A 268 -28.43 56.50 18.18
C GLN A 268 -29.95 56.49 18.43
N ARG A 269 -30.39 55.83 19.50
CA ARG A 269 -31.70 56.09 20.13
C ARG A 269 -31.57 56.28 21.64
N LYS A 270 -31.76 57.53 22.10
CA LYS A 270 -31.57 57.98 23.50
C LYS A 270 -32.82 57.77 24.38
N ARG A 271 -32.60 57.40 25.65
CA ARG A 271 -33.29 57.84 26.91
C ARG A 271 -32.42 57.29 28.06
N ARG A 272 -31.76 58.09 28.92
CA ARG A 272 -32.24 58.97 30.02
C ARG A 272 -32.97 58.20 31.15
N VAL A 273 -32.88 58.49 32.46
CA VAL A 273 -31.96 59.19 33.42
C VAL A 273 -32.80 59.36 34.73
N HIS A 274 -32.36 59.40 36.01
CA HIS A 274 -31.07 59.46 36.76
C HIS A 274 -30.69 58.06 37.36
N GLY A 275 -29.77 57.82 38.33
CA GLY A 275 -28.82 58.64 39.13
C GLY A 275 -28.17 57.85 40.30
N LEU A 276 -27.72 58.58 41.33
CA LEU A 276 -27.20 58.15 42.67
C LEU A 276 -27.49 59.30 43.68
N PRO A 277 -27.36 59.15 45.02
CA PRO A 277 -26.74 58.07 45.79
C PRO A 277 -27.70 56.99 46.31
#